data_AF-A0A6J8CA43-F1
#
_entry.id   AF-A0A6J8CA43-F1
#
_cell.length_a   1.000
_cell.length_b   1.000
_cell.length_c   1.000
_cell.angle_alpha   90.00
_cell.angle_beta   90.00
_cell.angle_gamma   90.00
#
_symmetry.space_group_name_H-M   'P 1'
#
loop_
_entity.id
_entity.type
_entity.pdbx_description
1 polymer ?
#
loop_
_entity_poly.entity_id
_entity_poly.type
_entity_poly.pdbx_seq_one_letter_code
_entity_poly.pdbx_strand_id
1 'polypeptide(L)'
;MNKISFKCKHIDDPTLNKHDKIHEIKRCKECKNIKNEKCIHSDEERVIVGTWSTIEIDKAIEKGYELQKIYELEHFEKTSTDIFKLYVDTFMKYKQEASGCKCDPKYCKNDCKNDKECKTKIQYIIDNTAYDLDIDKNIKKKEYSKPNPSVNVYIALFTTAHARLKLYELLDILQERVLYMDTDSCIYNDDGSEACKKIENMMGNKLGDLTDEIVSKHNANHIKQFISAGPKDYSMKLDTEKLVSCCKGFRLNAEVEKDYIR
;
A
#
# COMPACT_ATOMS: atom_id res chain seq x y z
N MET A 1 23.81 -14.33 -0.77
CA MET A 1 23.08 -13.48 0.22
C MET A 1 23.65 -12.08 0.09
N ASN A 2 22.92 -11.22 -0.61
CA ASN A 2 23.50 -10.11 -1.36
C ASN A 2 23.28 -8.81 -0.58
N LYS A 3 24.23 -7.88 -0.60
CA LYS A 3 24.28 -6.77 0.37
C LYS A 3 24.68 -5.46 -0.31
N ILE A 4 24.16 -4.33 0.18
CA ILE A 4 24.38 -2.95 -0.27
C ILE A 4 24.31 -2.05 0.96
N SER A 5 25.20 -1.05 1.06
CA SER A 5 25.35 -0.15 2.21
C SER A 5 24.87 1.29 1.97
N PHE A 6 24.11 1.87 2.89
CA PHE A 6 23.63 3.27 2.86
C PHE A 6 24.05 4.11 4.08
N LYS A 7 24.28 5.41 3.88
CA LYS A 7 24.57 6.43 4.92
C LYS A 7 23.54 7.57 4.89
N CYS A 8 22.96 8.00 6.01
CA CYS A 8 21.99 9.12 6.07
C CYS A 8 22.70 10.47 6.34
N LYS A 9 22.47 11.51 5.51
CA LYS A 9 23.08 12.85 5.69
C LYS A 9 22.38 13.78 6.70
N HIS A 10 21.15 13.47 7.09
CA HIS A 10 20.27 14.39 7.84
C HIS A 10 20.61 14.61 9.31
N ILE A 11 21.73 14.11 9.82
CA ILE A 11 22.09 14.23 11.24
C ILE A 11 22.90 15.51 11.51
N ASP A 12 23.56 16.09 10.49
CA ASP A 12 24.57 17.13 10.67
C ASP A 12 24.35 18.42 9.85
N ASP A 13 23.15 18.69 9.30
CA ASP A 13 22.89 19.91 8.53
C ASP A 13 22.41 21.09 9.41
N PRO A 14 23.25 22.13 9.64
CA PRO A 14 22.89 23.29 10.45
C PRO A 14 21.91 24.26 9.75
N THR A 15 21.57 24.05 8.48
CA THR A 15 20.74 24.98 7.67
C THR A 15 19.23 24.70 7.74
N LEU A 16 18.79 23.61 8.38
CA LEU A 16 17.37 23.28 8.56
C LEU A 16 16.70 24.23 9.58
N ASN A 17 15.49 24.71 9.25
CA ASN A 17 14.78 25.75 9.99
C ASN A 17 14.32 25.24 11.37
N LYS A 18 14.08 26.14 12.33
CA LYS A 18 13.64 25.79 13.71
C LYS A 18 12.32 24.99 13.77
N HIS A 19 11.49 25.02 12.74
CA HIS A 19 10.31 24.15 12.60
C HIS A 19 10.66 22.72 12.12
N ASP A 20 11.81 22.53 11.47
CA ASP A 20 12.36 21.22 11.11
C ASP A 20 13.18 20.58 12.26
N LYS A 21 13.47 21.35 13.33
CA LYS A 21 14.37 20.93 14.43
C LYS A 21 13.72 20.06 15.51
N ILE A 22 12.42 19.77 15.43
CA ILE A 22 11.73 18.90 16.42
C ILE A 22 11.56 17.47 15.90
N HIS A 23 11.73 17.23 14.59
CA HIS A 23 11.47 15.93 14.00
C HIS A 23 12.71 15.03 13.98
N GLU A 24 12.67 14.03 14.87
CA GLU A 24 13.47 12.81 14.90
C GLU A 24 15.00 12.96 14.82
N ILE A 25 15.65 12.77 15.98
CA ILE A 25 16.99 12.18 16.00
C ILE A 25 16.85 10.79 15.33
N LYS A 26 17.10 10.69 14.02
CA LYS A 26 17.08 9.44 13.25
C LYS A 26 18.04 8.45 13.93
N ARG A 27 17.47 7.46 14.63
CA ARG A 27 18.24 6.48 15.40
C ARG A 27 18.84 5.45 14.46
N CYS A 28 20.14 5.19 14.57
CA CYS A 28 20.79 4.11 13.83
C CYS A 28 20.22 2.74 14.21
N LYS A 29 20.51 1.71 13.40
CA LYS A 29 20.04 0.34 13.64
C LYS A 29 20.34 -0.15 15.07
N GLU A 30 21.53 0.15 15.58
CA GLU A 30 21.95 -0.22 16.94
C GLU A 30 21.20 0.58 18.02
N CYS A 31 20.92 1.87 17.78
CA CYS A 31 20.15 2.72 18.69
C CYS A 31 18.66 2.37 18.73
N LYS A 32 18.13 1.59 17.78
CA LYS A 32 16.71 1.19 17.81
C LYS A 32 16.35 0.39 19.07
N ASN A 33 17.31 -0.35 19.63
CA ASN A 33 17.13 -1.19 20.81
C ASN A 33 17.47 -0.49 22.13
N ILE A 34 18.11 0.70 22.07
CA ILE A 34 18.59 1.44 23.25
C ILE A 34 17.85 2.78 23.30
N LYS A 35 17.02 2.98 24.34
CA LYS A 35 16.29 4.24 24.56
C LYS A 35 17.20 5.35 25.12
N ASN A 36 18.29 5.71 24.44
CA ASN A 36 19.17 6.80 24.87
C ASN A 36 19.20 7.97 23.89
N GLU A 37 19.53 9.15 24.44
CA GLU A 37 19.78 10.41 23.74
C GLU A 37 20.91 10.30 22.70
N LYS A 38 20.99 11.29 21.79
CA LYS A 38 21.87 11.45 20.61
C LYS A 38 22.78 10.26 20.26
N CYS A 39 22.57 9.69 19.06
CA CYS A 39 23.35 8.58 18.52
C CYS A 39 24.87 8.88 18.49
N ILE A 40 25.66 8.16 19.30
CA ILE A 40 27.13 8.26 19.33
C ILE A 40 27.86 7.34 18.35
N HIS A 41 27.14 6.50 17.61
CA HIS A 41 27.73 5.53 16.69
C HIS A 41 28.38 6.21 15.49
N SER A 42 29.46 5.62 14.97
CA SER A 42 30.17 6.13 13.80
C SER A 42 29.33 5.98 12.53
N ASP A 43 29.70 6.66 11.46
CA ASP A 43 29.00 6.55 10.18
C ASP A 43 29.09 5.13 9.60
N GLU A 44 30.17 4.42 9.84
CA GLU A 44 30.36 3.01 9.46
C GLU A 44 29.39 2.09 10.22
N GLU A 45 29.14 2.35 11.49
CA GLU A 45 28.18 1.60 12.32
C GLU A 45 26.72 1.91 11.96
N ARG A 46 26.46 3.08 11.37
CA ARG A 46 25.15 3.49 10.87
C ARG A 46 24.79 2.88 9.52
N VAL A 47 25.73 2.20 8.87
CA VAL A 47 25.55 1.65 7.54
C VAL A 47 24.46 0.58 7.53
N ILE A 48 23.43 0.79 6.71
CA ILE A 48 22.38 -0.21 6.49
C ILE A 48 22.82 -1.16 5.38
N VAL A 49 23.06 -2.42 5.73
CA VAL A 49 23.49 -3.45 4.79
C VAL A 49 22.32 -4.39 4.43
N GLY A 50 21.90 -4.42 3.16
CA GLY A 50 20.79 -5.29 2.72
C GLY A 50 20.72 -5.52 1.21
N THR A 51 19.78 -6.36 0.76
CA THR A 51 19.47 -6.54 -0.67
C THR A 51 18.33 -5.60 -1.05
N TRP A 52 18.52 -4.79 -2.09
CA TRP A 52 17.53 -3.79 -2.50
C TRP A 52 17.39 -3.78 -4.01
N SER A 53 16.18 -3.48 -4.48
CA SER A 53 15.96 -3.17 -5.90
C SER A 53 16.50 -1.78 -6.24
N THR A 54 16.85 -1.55 -7.50
CA THR A 54 17.35 -0.25 -7.96
C THR A 54 16.40 0.90 -7.64
N ILE A 55 15.08 0.68 -7.80
CA ILE A 55 14.06 1.70 -7.50
C ILE A 55 14.02 2.13 -6.03
N GLU A 56 14.40 1.24 -5.11
CA GLU A 56 14.49 1.57 -3.68
C GLU A 56 15.80 2.28 -3.35
N ILE A 57 16.88 1.90 -4.04
CA ILE A 57 18.17 2.60 -3.94
C ILE A 57 18.00 4.05 -4.42
N ASP A 58 17.36 4.24 -5.57
CA ASP A 58 17.08 5.57 -6.13
C ASP A 58 16.25 6.40 -5.15
N LYS A 59 15.22 5.80 -4.53
CA LYS A 59 14.42 6.48 -3.52
C LYS A 59 15.23 6.83 -2.26
N ALA A 60 16.12 5.95 -1.82
CA ALA A 60 17.01 6.23 -0.69
C ALA A 60 17.96 7.40 -1.03
N ILE A 61 18.53 7.44 -2.23
CA ILE A 61 19.39 8.54 -2.68
C ILE A 61 18.61 9.86 -2.72
N GLU A 62 17.39 9.85 -3.28
CA GLU A 62 16.48 11.01 -3.25
C GLU A 62 16.26 11.54 -1.83
N LYS A 63 16.16 10.63 -0.85
CA LYS A 63 16.00 10.96 0.57
C LYS A 63 17.29 11.34 1.28
N GLY A 64 18.39 11.54 0.55
CA GLY A 64 19.67 11.99 1.09
C GLY A 64 20.52 10.86 1.68
N TYR A 65 20.23 9.61 1.34
CA TYR A 65 21.14 8.51 1.64
C TYR A 65 22.27 8.43 0.61
N GLU A 66 23.46 8.04 1.06
CA GLU A 66 24.64 7.87 0.21
C GLU A 66 24.99 6.38 0.11
N LEU A 67 25.14 5.92 -1.13
CA LEU A 67 25.56 4.57 -1.45
C LEU A 67 27.06 4.40 -1.17
N GLN A 68 27.41 3.54 -0.22
CA GLN A 68 28.80 3.36 0.20
C GLN A 68 29.49 2.25 -0.61
N LYS A 69 28.84 1.09 -0.75
CA LYS A 69 29.42 -0.08 -1.42
C LYS A 69 28.35 -0.95 -2.06
N ILE A 70 28.61 -1.35 -3.31
CA ILE A 70 27.90 -2.42 -4.00
C ILE A 70 28.76 -3.67 -3.90
N TYR A 71 28.20 -4.77 -3.37
CA TYR A 71 28.92 -6.03 -3.27
C TYR A 71 28.67 -6.91 -4.50
N GLU A 72 27.47 -6.84 -5.07
CA GLU A 72 27.02 -7.63 -6.20
C GLU A 72 25.86 -6.90 -6.89
N LEU A 73 25.81 -6.96 -8.22
CA LEU A 73 24.79 -6.30 -9.04
C LEU A 73 24.28 -7.27 -10.10
N GLU A 74 22.99 -7.55 -10.06
CA GLU A 74 22.28 -8.27 -11.13
C GLU A 74 21.66 -7.24 -12.07
N HIS A 75 22.07 -7.26 -13.35
CA HIS A 75 21.64 -6.30 -14.35
C HIS A 75 20.81 -6.96 -15.45
N PHE A 76 19.73 -6.29 -15.86
CA PHE A 76 18.87 -6.70 -16.96
C PHE A 76 18.98 -5.67 -18.09
N GLU A 77 19.39 -6.11 -19.27
CA GLU A 77 19.55 -5.23 -20.45
C GLU A 77 18.23 -4.62 -20.94
N LYS A 78 17.11 -5.30 -20.66
CA LYS A 78 15.79 -4.93 -21.17
C LYS A 78 14.81 -4.79 -20.02
N THR A 79 13.99 -3.75 -20.11
CA THR A 79 12.85 -3.50 -19.24
C THR A 79 11.59 -3.41 -20.10
N SER A 80 10.43 -3.74 -19.51
CA SER A 80 9.15 -3.70 -20.21
C SER A 80 8.03 -3.43 -19.20
N THR A 81 7.13 -2.53 -19.56
CA THR A 81 5.89 -2.25 -18.81
C THR A 81 4.70 -3.06 -19.32
N ASP A 82 4.85 -3.77 -20.45
CA ASP A 82 3.73 -4.40 -21.16
C ASP A 82 3.44 -5.86 -20.76
N ILE A 83 4.36 -6.53 -20.06
CA ILE A 83 4.30 -7.98 -19.84
C ILE A 83 3.03 -8.45 -19.11
N PHE A 84 2.46 -7.60 -18.25
CA PHE A 84 1.23 -7.88 -17.51
C PHE A 84 0.06 -7.01 -17.95
N LYS A 85 0.24 -6.11 -18.91
CA LYS A 85 -0.79 -5.13 -19.29
C LYS A 85 -2.07 -5.83 -19.72
N LEU A 86 -1.99 -6.72 -20.72
CA LEU A 86 -3.15 -7.48 -21.19
C LEU A 86 -3.78 -8.35 -20.10
N TYR A 87 -2.96 -8.95 -19.22
CA TYR A 87 -3.46 -9.76 -18.10
C TYR A 87 -4.28 -8.89 -17.13
N VAL A 88 -3.69 -7.81 -16.63
CA VAL A 88 -4.33 -6.88 -15.69
C VAL A 88 -5.59 -6.29 -16.31
N ASP A 89 -5.53 -5.84 -17.55
CA ASP A 89 -6.67 -5.24 -18.27
C ASP A 89 -7.85 -6.24 -18.36
N THR A 90 -7.55 -7.49 -18.73
CA THR A 90 -8.56 -8.55 -18.84
C THR A 90 -9.23 -8.85 -17.50
N PHE A 91 -8.45 -9.02 -16.43
CA PHE A 91 -9.01 -9.33 -15.10
C PHE A 91 -9.70 -8.11 -14.45
N MET A 92 -9.23 -6.90 -14.73
CA MET A 92 -9.91 -5.68 -14.30
C MET A 92 -11.27 -5.51 -14.98
N LYS A 93 -11.37 -5.80 -16.30
CA LYS A 93 -12.65 -5.88 -17.01
C LYS A 93 -13.59 -6.87 -16.32
N TYR A 94 -13.15 -8.11 -16.10
CA TYR A 94 -14.00 -9.11 -15.41
C TYR A 94 -14.42 -8.69 -14.00
N LYS A 95 -13.52 -8.07 -13.23
CA LYS A 95 -13.85 -7.57 -11.89
C LYS A 95 -14.95 -6.51 -11.95
N GLN A 96 -14.85 -5.57 -12.88
CA GLN A 96 -15.85 -4.51 -13.06
C GLN A 96 -17.18 -5.07 -13.60
N GLU A 97 -17.12 -6.05 -14.51
CA GLU A 97 -18.32 -6.75 -15.00
C GLU A 97 -19.01 -7.58 -13.90
N ALA A 98 -18.28 -8.11 -12.93
CA ALA A 98 -18.86 -8.79 -11.78
C ALA A 98 -19.35 -7.81 -10.70
N SER A 99 -18.84 -6.57 -10.71
CA SER A 99 -19.25 -5.53 -9.77
C SER A 99 -20.66 -5.05 -10.09
N GLY A 100 -21.49 -4.89 -9.06
CA GLY A 100 -22.83 -4.32 -9.23
C GLY A 100 -22.78 -2.87 -9.74
N CYS A 101 -23.67 -2.51 -10.64
CA CYS A 101 -23.84 -1.14 -11.13
C CYS A 101 -24.89 -0.41 -10.27
N LYS A 102 -24.69 0.88 -9.94
CA LYS A 102 -25.79 1.75 -9.50
C LYS A 102 -26.52 2.17 -10.77
N CYS A 103 -27.48 1.36 -11.17
CA CYS A 103 -28.09 1.48 -12.47
C CYS A 103 -29.13 2.60 -12.43
N ASP A 104 -29.01 3.56 -13.33
CA ASP A 104 -30.00 4.63 -13.46
C ASP A 104 -31.33 3.99 -13.91
N PRO A 105 -32.42 4.14 -13.13
CA PRO A 105 -33.74 3.60 -13.48
C PRO A 105 -34.25 4.06 -14.84
N LYS A 106 -33.73 5.19 -15.35
CA LYS A 106 -34.06 5.74 -16.67
C LYS A 106 -33.51 4.90 -17.84
N TYR A 107 -32.41 4.17 -17.62
CA TYR A 107 -31.71 3.40 -18.64
C TYR A 107 -31.67 1.89 -18.35
N CYS A 108 -32.10 1.46 -17.16
CA CYS A 108 -31.95 0.08 -16.71
C CYS A 108 -33.08 -0.36 -15.76
N LYS A 109 -33.50 -1.63 -15.83
CA LYS A 109 -34.43 -2.25 -14.86
C LYS A 109 -33.71 -2.61 -13.54
N ASN A 110 -34.47 -2.71 -12.45
CA ASN A 110 -34.00 -2.74 -11.05
C ASN A 110 -32.99 -3.84 -10.64
N ASP A 111 -32.67 -4.84 -11.48
CA ASP A 111 -31.77 -5.96 -11.13
C ASP A 111 -30.73 -6.30 -12.21
N CYS A 112 -29.86 -5.36 -12.58
CA CYS A 112 -28.90 -5.55 -13.69
C CYS A 112 -27.56 -6.20 -13.30
N LYS A 113 -27.41 -6.71 -12.07
CA LYS A 113 -26.14 -7.30 -11.61
C LYS A 113 -25.50 -8.27 -12.63
N ASN A 114 -26.34 -9.00 -13.37
CA ASN A 114 -25.94 -9.99 -14.39
C ASN A 114 -26.23 -9.58 -15.86
N ASP A 115 -26.69 -8.36 -16.12
CA ASP A 115 -27.00 -7.91 -17.48
C ASP A 115 -25.74 -7.40 -18.19
N LYS A 116 -25.35 -8.09 -19.27
CA LYS A 116 -24.19 -7.75 -20.11
C LYS A 116 -24.47 -6.58 -21.06
N GLU A 117 -25.74 -6.26 -21.31
CA GLU A 117 -26.15 -5.17 -22.22
C GLU A 117 -26.47 -3.87 -21.48
N CYS A 118 -26.25 -3.83 -20.15
CA CYS A 118 -26.52 -2.63 -19.36
C CYS A 118 -25.64 -1.45 -19.81
N LYS A 119 -26.26 -0.47 -20.47
CA LYS A 119 -25.59 0.74 -21.00
C LYS A 119 -24.90 1.56 -19.90
N THR A 120 -25.50 1.63 -18.71
CA THR A 120 -24.89 2.33 -17.56
C THR A 120 -23.64 1.61 -17.06
N LYS A 121 -23.62 0.27 -17.12
CA LYS A 121 -22.45 -0.55 -16.75
C LYS A 121 -21.33 -0.43 -17.78
N ILE A 122 -21.68 -0.43 -19.07
CA ILE A 122 -20.74 -0.18 -20.18
C ILE A 122 -20.15 1.22 -20.07
N GLN A 123 -20.98 2.26 -19.89
CA GLN A 123 -20.51 3.63 -19.71
C GLN A 123 -19.67 3.78 -18.44
N TYR A 124 -20.07 3.17 -17.32
CA TYR A 124 -19.27 3.17 -16.09
C TYR A 124 -17.90 2.50 -16.29
N ILE A 125 -17.83 1.38 -17.01
CA ILE A 125 -16.56 0.74 -17.38
C ILE A 125 -15.73 1.69 -18.24
N ILE A 126 -16.31 2.31 -19.27
CA ILE A 126 -15.62 3.30 -20.13
C ILE A 126 -15.13 4.50 -19.32
N ASP A 127 -15.91 5.03 -18.39
CA ASP A 127 -15.57 6.24 -17.61
C ASP A 127 -14.52 5.96 -16.52
N ASN A 128 -14.51 4.74 -15.97
CA ASN A 128 -13.60 4.30 -14.91
C ASN A 128 -12.40 3.50 -15.44
N THR A 129 -12.29 3.31 -16.74
CA THR A 129 -11.11 2.73 -17.40
C THR A 129 -10.59 3.68 -18.47
N ALA A 130 -9.28 3.67 -18.72
CA ALA A 130 -8.71 4.29 -19.92
C ALA A 130 -8.56 3.27 -21.06
N TYR A 131 -9.35 2.18 -21.02
CA TYR A 131 -9.12 0.98 -21.82
C TYR A 131 -10.21 0.81 -22.86
N ASP A 132 -9.79 0.56 -24.09
CA ASP A 132 -10.67 0.34 -25.23
C ASP A 132 -11.48 -0.95 -25.04
N LEU A 133 -12.80 -0.88 -25.20
CA LEU A 133 -13.71 -2.04 -25.07
C LEU A 133 -13.44 -3.12 -26.13
N ASP A 134 -12.62 -2.81 -27.15
CA ASP A 134 -12.20 -3.73 -28.21
C ASP A 134 -11.21 -4.82 -27.76
N ILE A 135 -10.98 -4.98 -26.45
CA ILE A 135 -10.26 -6.14 -25.87
C ILE A 135 -10.87 -7.47 -26.36
N ASP A 136 -12.19 -7.54 -26.59
CA ASP A 136 -12.83 -8.78 -27.09
C ASP A 136 -12.39 -9.17 -28.51
N LYS A 137 -11.95 -8.22 -29.35
CA LYS A 137 -11.36 -8.54 -30.67
C LYS A 137 -9.90 -9.00 -30.57
N ASN A 138 -9.18 -8.55 -29.54
CA ASN A 138 -7.76 -8.87 -29.32
C ASN A 138 -7.55 -10.14 -28.47
N ILE A 139 -8.55 -10.58 -27.69
CA ILE A 139 -8.59 -11.91 -27.10
C ILE A 139 -9.07 -12.90 -28.19
N LYS A 140 -8.27 -13.09 -29.25
CA LYS A 140 -8.23 -14.45 -29.82
C LYS A 140 -7.80 -15.32 -28.65
N LYS A 141 -8.55 -16.38 -28.32
CA LYS A 141 -8.17 -17.45 -27.38
C LYS A 141 -6.74 -17.93 -27.68
N LYS A 142 -5.73 -17.19 -27.23
CA LYS A 142 -4.39 -17.71 -27.05
C LYS A 142 -4.55 -18.51 -25.78
N GLU A 143 -4.60 -19.82 -26.00
CA GLU A 143 -4.57 -20.83 -24.96
C GLU A 143 -3.65 -20.35 -23.84
N TYR A 144 -4.18 -20.27 -22.62
CA TYR A 144 -3.38 -20.03 -21.45
C TYR A 144 -2.25 -21.06 -21.47
N SER A 145 -1.04 -20.61 -21.78
CA SER A 145 0.14 -21.46 -21.73
C SER A 145 0.23 -21.98 -20.30
N LYS A 146 0.42 -23.30 -20.15
CA LYS A 146 0.62 -23.92 -18.84
C LYS A 146 1.56 -23.05 -18.00
N PRO A 147 1.21 -22.72 -16.74
CA PRO A 147 2.08 -21.90 -15.91
C PRO A 147 3.46 -22.57 -15.85
N ASN A 148 4.49 -21.84 -16.27
CA ASN A 148 5.85 -22.32 -16.16
C ASN A 148 6.16 -22.46 -14.66
N PRO A 149 6.56 -23.64 -14.17
CA PRO A 149 6.85 -23.85 -12.75
C PRO A 149 8.04 -23.03 -12.23
N SER A 150 8.84 -22.42 -13.11
CA SER A 150 9.87 -21.47 -12.70
C SER A 150 9.26 -20.11 -12.37
N VAL A 151 9.10 -19.85 -11.07
CA VAL A 151 8.72 -18.52 -10.57
C VAL A 151 9.90 -17.57 -10.82
N ASN A 152 9.68 -16.52 -11.60
CA ASN A 152 10.68 -15.47 -11.77
C ASN A 152 10.74 -14.61 -10.50
N VAL A 153 11.75 -14.86 -9.66
CA VAL A 153 11.96 -14.16 -8.39
C VAL A 153 12.15 -12.65 -8.57
N TYR A 154 12.73 -12.21 -9.70
CA TYR A 154 12.95 -10.79 -9.97
C TYR A 154 11.65 -10.05 -10.26
N ILE A 155 10.70 -10.69 -10.96
CA ILE A 155 9.36 -10.11 -11.14
C ILE A 155 8.69 -9.89 -9.78
N ALA A 156 8.75 -10.88 -8.89
CA ALA A 156 8.20 -10.75 -7.54
C ALA A 156 8.90 -9.65 -6.72
N LEU A 157 10.23 -9.56 -6.83
CA LEU A 157 11.04 -8.54 -6.16
C LEU A 157 10.68 -7.12 -6.62
N PHE A 158 10.60 -6.87 -7.93
CA PHE A 158 10.23 -5.55 -8.44
C PHE A 158 8.76 -5.20 -8.16
N THR A 159 7.85 -6.17 -8.25
CA THR A 159 6.43 -5.96 -7.91
C THR A 159 6.28 -5.53 -6.44
N THR A 160 6.95 -6.22 -5.53
CA THR A 160 6.93 -5.88 -4.10
C THR A 160 7.67 -4.59 -3.76
N ALA A 161 8.73 -4.25 -4.49
CA ALA A 161 9.41 -2.97 -4.35
C ALA A 161 8.52 -1.79 -4.80
N HIS A 162 7.86 -1.90 -5.95
CA HIS A 162 6.91 -0.89 -6.41
C HIS A 162 5.74 -0.71 -5.42
N ALA A 163 5.18 -1.81 -4.88
CA ALA A 163 4.15 -1.73 -3.86
C ALA A 163 4.62 -1.00 -2.59
N ARG A 164 5.84 -1.28 -2.12
CA ARG A 164 6.43 -0.60 -0.96
C ARG A 164 6.69 0.89 -1.21
N LEU A 165 7.13 1.26 -2.41
CA LEU A 165 7.29 2.67 -2.79
C LEU A 165 5.94 3.39 -2.83
N LYS A 166 4.87 2.73 -3.29
CA LYS A 166 3.51 3.29 -3.24
C LYS A 166 3.00 3.50 -1.83
N LEU A 167 3.21 2.55 -0.93
CA LEU A 167 2.91 2.76 0.49
C LEU A 167 3.75 3.92 1.06
N TYR A 168 5.04 3.96 0.71
CA TYR A 168 5.95 5.01 1.17
C TYR A 168 5.52 6.42 0.74
N GLU A 169 4.97 6.61 -0.47
CA GLU A 169 4.40 7.91 -0.90
C GLU A 169 3.35 8.44 0.09
N LEU A 170 2.53 7.56 0.66
CA LEU A 170 1.52 7.92 1.67
C LEU A 170 2.18 8.28 3.00
N LEU A 171 3.12 7.46 3.45
CA LEU A 171 3.84 7.68 4.70
C LEU A 171 4.64 8.99 4.67
N ASP A 172 5.19 9.35 3.52
CA ASP A 172 5.95 10.58 3.32
C ASP A 172 5.06 11.83 3.31
N ILE A 173 3.76 11.70 3.04
CA ILE A 173 2.78 12.80 3.20
C ILE A 173 2.30 12.87 4.65
N LEU A 174 1.93 11.71 5.22
CA LEU A 174 1.28 11.61 6.53
C LEU A 174 2.26 11.79 7.70
N GLN A 175 3.52 11.41 7.55
CA GLN A 175 4.56 11.54 8.58
C GLN A 175 4.07 10.98 9.93
N GLU A 176 4.18 11.76 11.01
CA GLU A 176 3.80 11.37 12.38
C GLU A 176 2.30 11.09 12.59
N ARG A 177 1.44 11.41 11.61
CA ARG A 177 0.00 11.08 11.69
C ARG A 177 -0.26 9.59 11.50
N VAL A 178 0.69 8.82 10.96
CA VAL A 178 0.51 7.38 10.75
C VAL A 178 0.47 6.64 12.08
N LEU A 179 -0.65 5.97 12.35
CA LEU A 179 -0.85 5.14 13.54
C LEU A 179 -0.51 3.67 13.27
N TYR A 180 -0.77 3.20 12.05
CA TYR A 180 -0.51 1.82 11.65
C TYR A 180 -0.37 1.72 10.12
N MET A 181 0.40 0.73 9.66
CA MET A 181 0.53 0.40 8.25
C MET A 181 0.66 -1.12 8.06
N ASP A 182 0.02 -1.66 7.04
CA ASP A 182 0.21 -3.06 6.61
C ASP A 182 0.04 -3.18 5.10
N THR A 183 1.11 -3.56 4.41
CA THR A 183 1.21 -3.90 2.98
C THR A 183 0.71 -2.83 2.01
N ASP A 184 -0.60 -2.58 1.98
CA ASP A 184 -1.34 -1.69 1.10
C ASP A 184 -2.36 -0.80 1.85
N SER A 185 -2.35 -0.82 3.18
CA SER A 185 -3.26 -0.06 4.04
C SER A 185 -2.50 0.80 5.05
N CYS A 186 -3.09 1.95 5.40
CA CYS A 186 -2.58 2.86 6.41
C CYS A 186 -3.74 3.38 7.26
N ILE A 187 -3.54 3.40 8.57
CA ILE A 187 -4.44 4.07 9.53
C ILE A 187 -3.69 5.29 10.02
N TYR A 188 -4.32 6.45 9.95
CA TYR A 188 -3.72 7.72 10.35
C TYR A 188 -4.69 8.55 11.17
N ASN A 189 -4.15 9.48 11.94
CA ASN A 189 -4.92 10.49 12.65
C ASN A 189 -5.24 11.65 11.70
N ASP A 190 -6.51 11.88 11.46
CA ASP A 190 -6.96 13.03 10.66
C ASP A 190 -7.13 14.27 11.55
N ASP A 191 -6.23 15.24 11.36
CA ASP A 191 -6.22 16.53 12.05
C ASP A 191 -6.72 17.70 11.16
N GLY A 192 -7.23 17.40 9.96
CA GLY A 192 -7.65 18.41 8.97
C GLY A 192 -6.50 19.19 8.34
N SER A 193 -5.26 18.72 8.52
CA SER A 193 -4.07 19.34 7.91
C SER A 193 -4.08 19.23 6.38
N GLU A 194 -3.23 20.03 5.74
CA GLU A 194 -3.05 19.98 4.29
C GLU A 194 -2.57 18.60 3.80
N ALA A 195 -1.83 17.87 4.66
CA ALA A 195 -1.43 16.50 4.39
C ALA A 195 -2.65 15.57 4.27
N CYS A 196 -3.61 15.66 5.18
CA CYS A 196 -4.84 14.86 5.14
C CYS A 196 -5.67 15.18 3.89
N LYS A 197 -5.85 16.47 3.56
CA LYS A 197 -6.57 16.88 2.35
C LYS A 197 -5.91 16.37 1.07
N LYS A 198 -4.57 16.30 1.04
CA LYS A 198 -3.85 15.72 -0.09
C LYS A 198 -4.17 14.24 -0.26
N ILE A 199 -4.29 13.48 0.84
CA ILE A 199 -4.70 12.07 0.79
C ILE A 199 -6.15 11.92 0.30
N GLU A 200 -7.07 12.77 0.78
CA GLU A 200 -8.46 12.77 0.29
C GLU A 200 -8.54 13.01 -1.23
N ASN A 201 -7.71 13.91 -1.76
CA ASN A 201 -7.63 14.17 -3.20
C ASN A 201 -7.01 13.02 -4.02
N MET A 202 -6.30 12.10 -3.37
CA MET A 202 -5.75 10.89 -3.99
C MET A 202 -6.72 9.70 -3.95
N MET A 203 -7.89 9.87 -3.33
CA MET A 203 -8.91 8.84 -3.28
C MET A 203 -9.68 8.73 -4.60
N GLY A 204 -10.09 7.51 -4.93
CA GLY A 204 -10.81 7.25 -6.17
C GLY A 204 -11.22 5.79 -6.33
N ASN A 205 -11.80 5.50 -7.48
CA ASN A 205 -12.34 4.17 -7.81
C ASN A 205 -11.55 3.46 -8.91
N LYS A 206 -10.42 4.03 -9.35
CA LYS A 206 -9.58 3.46 -10.41
C LYS A 206 -8.50 2.57 -9.81
N LEU A 207 -7.89 1.76 -10.67
CA LEU A 207 -6.80 0.88 -10.26
C LEU A 207 -5.62 1.72 -9.75
N GLY A 208 -5.24 1.49 -8.48
CA GLY A 208 -4.14 2.19 -7.83
C GLY A 208 -4.56 3.42 -7.01
N ASP A 209 -5.84 3.80 -7.07
CA ASP A 209 -6.37 4.87 -6.22
C ASP A 209 -6.53 4.39 -4.76
N LEU A 210 -6.49 5.34 -3.83
CA LEU A 210 -6.80 5.07 -2.43
C LEU A 210 -8.30 4.89 -2.22
N THR A 211 -8.69 3.96 -1.36
CA THR A 211 -10.08 3.72 -1.00
C THR A 211 -10.24 3.80 0.52
N ASP A 212 -11.27 4.51 0.97
CA ASP A 212 -11.66 4.51 2.38
C ASP A 212 -12.44 3.23 2.71
N GLU A 213 -11.78 2.35 3.47
CA GLU A 213 -12.35 1.08 3.92
C GLU A 213 -13.45 1.23 4.97
N ILE A 214 -13.42 2.31 5.77
CA ILE A 214 -14.36 2.53 6.86
C ILE A 214 -15.74 2.85 6.30
N VAL A 215 -15.79 3.73 5.31
CA VAL A 215 -17.03 4.06 4.59
C VAL A 215 -17.51 2.85 3.80
N SER A 216 -16.63 2.21 3.01
CA SER A 216 -17.03 1.17 2.06
C SER A 216 -17.39 -0.18 2.70
N LYS A 217 -16.67 -0.63 3.74
CA LYS A 217 -16.88 -1.95 4.36
C LYS A 217 -17.73 -1.90 5.63
N HIS A 218 -17.75 -0.77 6.32
CA HIS A 218 -18.39 -0.69 7.64
C HIS A 218 -19.54 0.32 7.72
N ASN A 219 -19.77 1.12 6.67
CA ASN A 219 -20.81 2.15 6.64
C ASN A 219 -20.72 3.08 7.86
N ALA A 220 -19.48 3.43 8.21
CA ALA A 220 -19.06 4.28 9.31
C ALA A 220 -18.32 5.50 8.73
N ASN A 221 -18.27 6.61 9.46
CA ASN A 221 -17.59 7.82 8.96
C ASN A 221 -16.13 7.89 9.40
N HIS A 222 -15.82 7.44 10.63
CA HIS A 222 -14.45 7.48 11.16
C HIS A 222 -14.26 6.48 12.30
N ILE A 223 -13.00 6.26 12.65
CA ILE A 223 -12.59 5.48 13.81
C ILE A 223 -12.56 6.41 15.03
N LYS A 224 -13.32 6.09 16.08
CA LYS A 224 -13.31 6.83 17.36
C LYS A 224 -12.11 6.47 18.23
N GLN A 225 -11.75 5.19 18.26
CA GLN A 225 -10.65 4.69 19.09
C GLN A 225 -9.89 3.62 18.34
N PHE A 226 -8.57 3.70 18.38
CA PHE A 226 -7.66 2.73 17.78
C PHE A 226 -6.63 2.27 18.81
N ILE A 227 -6.43 0.96 18.90
CA ILE A 227 -5.43 0.34 19.77
C ILE A 227 -4.68 -0.70 18.94
N SER A 228 -3.36 -0.66 18.98
CA SER A 228 -2.50 -1.69 18.39
C SER A 228 -1.53 -2.22 19.44
N ALA A 229 -1.45 -3.55 19.55
CA ALA A 229 -0.48 -4.24 20.38
C ALA A 229 0.79 -4.61 19.59
N GLY A 230 0.70 -4.61 18.26
CA GLY A 230 1.81 -4.87 17.36
C GLY A 230 1.37 -5.14 15.93
N PRO A 231 2.30 -5.59 15.07
CA PRO A 231 1.99 -5.95 13.69
C PRO A 231 0.89 -7.03 13.63
N LYS A 232 -0.18 -6.73 12.89
CA LYS A 232 -1.34 -7.61 12.67
C LYS A 232 -2.12 -7.98 13.94
N ASP A 233 -1.99 -7.14 14.96
CA ASP A 233 -2.74 -7.20 16.22
C ASP A 233 -3.25 -5.81 16.61
N TYR A 234 -4.49 -5.51 16.23
CA TYR A 234 -5.13 -4.22 16.50
C TYR A 234 -6.64 -4.34 16.64
N SER A 235 -7.23 -3.37 17.33
CA SER A 235 -8.67 -3.21 17.47
C SER A 235 -9.06 -1.76 17.28
N MET A 236 -10.22 -1.55 16.66
CA MET A 236 -10.79 -0.23 16.41
C MET A 236 -12.26 -0.18 16.80
N LYS A 237 -12.68 0.97 17.32
CA LYS A 237 -14.07 1.30 17.59
C LYS A 237 -14.51 2.36 16.60
N LEU A 238 -15.56 2.07 15.85
CA LEU A 238 -16.12 2.98 14.84
C LEU A 238 -17.09 3.98 15.48
N ASP A 239 -17.41 5.05 14.75
CA ASP A 239 -18.41 6.05 15.16
C ASP A 239 -19.79 5.44 15.41
N THR A 240 -20.14 4.37 14.70
CA THR A 240 -21.34 3.56 14.89
C THR A 240 -21.33 2.67 16.14
N GLU A 241 -20.35 2.82 17.04
CA GLU A 241 -20.10 1.98 18.23
C GLU A 241 -19.72 0.52 17.91
N LYS A 242 -19.54 0.17 16.62
CA LYS A 242 -19.10 -1.15 16.19
C LYS A 242 -17.62 -1.37 16.52
N LEU A 243 -17.30 -2.54 17.07
CA LEU A 243 -15.93 -2.97 17.30
C LEU A 243 -15.45 -3.85 16.15
N VAL A 244 -14.25 -3.57 15.64
CA VAL A 244 -13.56 -4.37 14.62
C VAL A 244 -12.18 -4.72 15.17
N SER A 245 -11.89 -6.01 15.27
CA SER A 245 -10.62 -6.52 15.78
C SER A 245 -9.95 -7.41 14.75
N CYS A 246 -8.65 -7.19 14.54
CA CYS A 246 -7.80 -8.02 13.72
C CYS A 246 -6.69 -8.57 14.61
N CYS A 247 -6.76 -9.86 14.92
CA CYS A 247 -5.69 -10.57 15.62
C CYS A 247 -5.31 -11.80 14.79
N LYS A 248 -4.16 -11.75 14.11
CA LYS A 248 -3.67 -12.91 13.37
C LYS A 248 -3.10 -13.97 14.31
N GLY A 249 -3.51 -15.23 14.09
CA GLY A 249 -3.05 -16.38 14.87
C GLY A 249 -4.11 -16.96 15.81
N PHE A 250 -5.19 -16.21 16.08
CA PHE A 250 -6.34 -16.69 16.84
C PHE A 250 -7.56 -16.81 15.92
N ARG A 251 -8.34 -17.89 16.09
CA ARG A 251 -9.65 -18.01 15.45
C ARG A 251 -10.70 -17.42 16.39
N LEU A 252 -11.46 -16.44 15.93
CA LEU A 252 -12.58 -15.82 16.67
C LEU A 252 -13.81 -16.75 16.83
N ASN A 253 -13.67 -18.06 16.57
CA ASN A 253 -14.78 -19.01 16.60
C ASN A 253 -14.92 -19.76 17.93
N ALA A 254 -14.32 -19.27 19.01
CA ALA A 254 -14.64 -19.79 20.34
C ALA A 254 -15.92 -19.09 20.82
N GLU A 255 -17.07 -19.76 20.69
CA GLU A 255 -18.20 -19.46 21.55
C GLU A 255 -17.72 -19.62 22.99
N VAL A 256 -17.67 -18.51 23.73
CA VAL A 256 -17.45 -18.56 25.17
C VAL A 256 -18.74 -19.11 25.76
N GLU A 257 -18.76 -20.39 26.13
CA GLU A 257 -19.77 -20.89 27.07
C GLU A 257 -19.75 -19.97 28.28
N LYS A 258 -20.84 -19.24 28.49
CA LYS A 258 -21.07 -18.42 29.67
C LYS A 258 -21.29 -19.37 30.84
N ASP A 259 -20.23 -19.92 31.39
CA ASP A 259 -20.32 -20.71 32.59
C ASP A 259 -19.25 -20.29 33.60
N TYR A 260 -19.78 -19.92 34.78
CA TYR A 260 -19.14 -19.64 36.06
C TYR A 260 -18.57 -18.23 36.31
N ILE A 261 -19.44 -17.36 36.81
CA ILE A 261 -19.14 -16.63 38.04
C ILE A 261 -20.25 -16.97 39.06
N ARG A 262 -19.91 -17.83 40.02
CA ARG A 262 -20.53 -17.85 41.36
C ARG A 262 -19.55 -17.18 42.30
#